data_AF-A0AAE3LLR1-F1
#
_entry.id   AF-A0AAE3LLR1-F1
#
_cell.length_a   1.000
_cell.length_b   1.000
_cell.length_c   1.000
_cell.angle_alpha   90.00
_cell.angle_beta   90.00
_cell.angle_gamma   90.00
#
_symmetry.space_group_name_H-M   'P 1'
#
loop_
_entity.id
_entity.type
_entity.pdbx_description
1 polymer ?
#
loop_
_entity_poly.entity_id
_entity_poly.type
_entity_poly.pdbx_seq_one_letter_code
_entity_poly.pdbx_strand_id
1 'polypeptide(L)'
;MIKIIFWTCFVILLIGGGGAATYFFLTSPLENKQASDANEKVASTEKEEQEEGESQEVVNKPADISIVTLADGMNGHDFISNYHDFYNETLGWGRIDTASYSEQKEKAEEILQSIKGISILDDAIKEDIGQIEHYANIVLESDDRWAMRMLHRLFHDLDIYFNGYDYNQSFGVTQYRGN
;
A
#
# COMPACT_ATOMS: atom_id res chain seq x y z
N MET A 1 24.18 29.39 52.58
CA MET A 1 24.06 29.15 51.12
C MET A 1 23.98 27.65 50.89
N ILE A 2 23.00 27.27 50.09
CA ILE A 2 22.29 26.00 50.04
C ILE A 2 23.18 24.82 49.64
N LYS A 3 23.08 23.75 50.43
CA LYS A 3 23.70 22.43 50.24
C LYS A 3 22.67 21.48 49.60
N ILE A 4 23.14 20.63 48.68
CA ILE A 4 22.69 19.24 48.50
C ILE A 4 21.18 19.06 48.30
N ILE A 5 20.68 19.06 47.07
CA ILE A 5 19.50 18.29 46.60
C ILE A 5 19.57 18.33 45.06
N PHE A 6 19.97 17.25 44.39
CA PHE A 6 19.51 16.92 43.03
C PHE A 6 19.69 15.41 42.74
N TRP A 7 19.59 14.59 43.78
CA TRP A 7 19.63 13.13 43.70
C TRP A 7 18.37 12.50 44.29
N THR A 8 17.20 13.13 44.07
CA THR A 8 15.89 12.67 44.56
C THR A 8 14.72 13.17 43.70
N CYS A 9 14.75 12.98 42.38
CA CYS A 9 13.55 13.08 41.52
C CYS A 9 13.45 11.92 40.50
N PHE A 10 13.99 10.75 40.84
CA PHE A 10 13.84 9.51 40.07
C PHE A 10 12.62 8.67 40.54
N VAL A 11 11.68 9.22 41.33
CA VAL A 11 10.60 8.41 41.97
C VAL A 11 9.19 9.02 41.84
N ILE A 12 8.96 10.06 41.00
CA ILE A 12 7.59 10.63 40.81
C ILE A 12 7.16 10.64 39.33
N LEU A 13 7.54 9.61 38.56
CA LEU A 13 6.93 9.32 37.25
C LEU A 13 6.60 7.83 37.11
N LEU A 14 6.16 7.20 38.21
CA LEU A 14 5.61 5.84 38.23
C LEU A 14 4.19 5.78 38.84
N ILE A 15 3.52 6.92 39.03
CA ILE A 15 2.14 6.99 39.52
C ILE A 15 1.35 7.94 38.60
N GLY A 16 1.15 7.52 37.36
CA GLY A 16 0.39 8.27 36.35
C GLY A 16 -0.30 7.40 35.31
N GLY A 17 -0.37 6.08 35.51
CA GLY A 17 -0.91 5.11 34.54
C GLY A 17 -1.94 4.13 35.09
N GLY A 18 -2.43 4.34 36.32
CA GLY A 18 -3.37 3.41 36.97
C GLY A 18 -4.82 3.89 37.08
N GLY A 19 -5.13 5.12 36.63
CA GLY A 19 -6.44 5.75 36.84
C GLY A 19 -7.43 5.63 35.68
N ALA A 20 -6.97 5.34 34.46
CA ALA A 20 -7.86 5.24 33.29
C ALA A 20 -8.36 3.81 33.03
N ALA A 21 -7.61 2.79 33.49
CA ALA A 21 -7.97 1.39 33.27
C ALA A 21 -9.18 0.91 34.10
N THR A 22 -9.49 1.59 35.22
CA THR A 22 -10.61 1.22 36.10
C THR A 22 -11.95 1.84 35.68
N TYR A 23 -11.94 2.91 34.86
CA TYR A 23 -13.19 3.52 34.37
C TYR A 23 -13.78 2.80 33.16
N PHE A 24 -12.95 2.15 32.34
CA PHE A 24 -13.42 1.47 31.12
C PHE A 24 -14.02 0.08 31.39
N PHE A 25 -13.67 -0.55 32.51
CA PHE A 25 -14.20 -1.87 32.91
C PHE A 25 -15.54 -1.79 33.68
N LEU A 26 -16.03 -0.59 34.02
CA LEU A 26 -17.26 -0.37 34.80
C LEU A 26 -18.47 0.06 33.97
N THR A 27 -18.32 0.22 32.65
CA THR A 27 -19.41 0.55 31.73
C THR A 27 -19.66 -0.48 30.64
N SER A 28 -18.97 -1.63 30.67
CA SER A 28 -19.21 -2.74 29.76
C SER A 28 -20.42 -3.56 30.25
N PRO A 29 -21.57 -3.57 29.55
CA PRO A 29 -22.66 -4.46 29.92
C PRO A 29 -22.30 -5.88 29.48
N LEU A 30 -22.15 -6.79 30.43
CA LEU A 30 -22.05 -8.21 30.18
C LEU A 30 -23.43 -8.88 30.30
N GLU A 31 -23.74 -9.62 29.23
CA GLU A 31 -24.44 -10.91 29.22
C GLU A 31 -25.95 -10.97 28.84
N ASN A 32 -26.17 -11.39 27.58
CA ASN A 32 -26.94 -12.57 27.13
C ASN A 32 -28.33 -12.86 27.73
N LYS A 33 -29.39 -12.74 26.90
CA LYS A 33 -30.36 -13.84 26.70
C LYS A 33 -31.29 -13.62 25.49
N GLN A 34 -31.63 -14.74 24.88
CA GLN A 34 -32.41 -15.02 23.69
C GLN A 34 -33.94 -14.77 23.83
N ALA A 35 -34.58 -14.44 22.70
CA ALA A 35 -35.98 -14.69 22.26
C ALA A 35 -37.10 -13.60 22.40
N SER A 36 -37.70 -13.27 21.23
CA SER A 36 -39.05 -12.75 20.87
C SER A 36 -39.56 -11.44 21.52
N ASP A 37 -40.22 -10.48 20.87
CA ASP A 37 -41.17 -10.52 19.75
C ASP A 37 -41.38 -9.10 19.15
N ALA A 38 -41.73 -9.06 17.85
CA ALA A 38 -42.53 -8.10 17.08
C ALA A 38 -42.41 -6.54 17.19
N ASN A 39 -42.07 -5.93 16.04
CA ASN A 39 -42.68 -4.74 15.37
C ASN A 39 -42.70 -3.38 16.14
N GLU A 40 -42.17 -2.24 15.68
CA GLU A 40 -42.36 -1.55 14.40
C GLU A 40 -41.40 -0.32 14.31
N LYS A 41 -40.92 0.00 13.10
CA LYS A 41 -40.33 1.28 12.59
C LYS A 41 -39.37 2.07 13.50
N VAL A 42 -38.10 2.17 13.07
CA VAL A 42 -37.40 3.47 12.85
C VAL A 42 -36.30 3.27 11.80
N ALA A 43 -36.20 4.26 10.91
CA ALA A 43 -35.22 4.50 9.87
C ALA A 43 -33.82 3.86 10.05
N SER A 44 -33.40 3.12 9.04
CA SER A 44 -32.00 2.74 8.79
C SER A 44 -31.21 3.96 8.34
N THR A 45 -30.48 4.57 9.26
CA THR A 45 -29.31 5.38 8.90
C THR A 45 -28.15 4.42 8.71
N GLU A 46 -27.84 4.16 7.45
CA GLU A 46 -26.57 3.60 7.01
C GLU A 46 -25.45 4.47 7.60
N LYS A 47 -24.58 3.85 8.40
CA LYS A 47 -23.31 4.46 8.75
C LYS A 47 -22.43 4.29 7.51
N GLU A 48 -22.32 5.37 6.74
CA GLU A 48 -21.18 5.57 5.85
C GLU A 48 -19.90 5.48 6.68
N GLU A 49 -19.12 4.43 6.43
CA GLU A 49 -17.70 4.45 6.73
C GLU A 49 -17.07 5.50 5.82
N GLN A 50 -16.52 6.56 6.43
CA GLN A 50 -15.65 7.51 5.74
C GLN A 50 -14.39 6.77 5.29
N GLU A 51 -14.40 6.26 4.05
CA GLU A 51 -13.20 6.29 3.23
C GLU A 51 -12.87 7.76 2.98
N GLU A 52 -11.74 8.24 3.51
CA GLU A 52 -11.12 9.46 2.99
C GLU A 52 -10.56 9.13 1.60
N GLY A 53 -11.47 9.01 0.62
CA GLY A 53 -11.14 9.05 -0.78
C GLY A 53 -10.68 10.47 -1.11
N GLU A 54 -9.36 10.66 -1.20
CA GLU A 54 -8.82 11.74 -2.02
C GLU A 54 -9.53 11.67 -3.38
N SER A 55 -10.31 12.70 -3.71
CA SER A 55 -11.00 12.77 -4.99
C SER A 55 -9.96 12.91 -6.10
N GLN A 56 -9.65 11.79 -6.74
CA GLN A 56 -8.66 11.63 -7.79
C GLN A 56 -9.06 12.42 -9.06
N GLU A 57 -8.32 13.48 -9.36
CA GLU A 57 -8.34 14.19 -10.63
C GLU A 57 -7.49 13.41 -11.65
N VAL A 58 -8.14 12.81 -12.65
CA VAL A 58 -7.45 12.08 -13.73
C VAL A 58 -6.44 13.00 -14.44
N VAL A 59 -5.15 12.87 -14.10
CA VAL A 59 -4.05 13.69 -14.65
C VAL A 59 -3.60 13.24 -16.03
N ASN A 60 -3.84 11.96 -16.39
CA ASN A 60 -3.53 11.42 -17.72
C ASN A 60 -4.70 10.61 -18.29
N LYS A 61 -4.86 10.63 -19.61
CA LYS A 61 -5.82 9.74 -20.28
C LYS A 61 -5.31 8.30 -20.20
N PRO A 62 -6.11 7.34 -19.67
CA PRO A 62 -5.71 5.93 -19.63
C PRO A 62 -5.39 5.38 -21.03
N ALA A 63 -4.37 4.54 -21.07
CA ALA A 63 -3.96 3.82 -22.27
C ALA A 63 -5.00 2.78 -22.70
N ASP A 64 -5.01 2.40 -23.97
CA ASP A 64 -5.93 1.36 -24.46
C ASP A 64 -5.61 -0.01 -23.82
N ILE A 65 -6.64 -0.73 -23.39
CA ILE A 65 -6.51 -2.01 -22.68
C ILE A 65 -5.79 -3.09 -23.50
N SER A 66 -5.78 -2.98 -24.84
CA SER A 66 -5.13 -3.93 -25.74
C SER A 66 -3.62 -3.75 -25.86
N ILE A 67 -3.06 -2.66 -25.32
CA ILE A 67 -1.62 -2.37 -25.44
C ILE A 67 -0.77 -3.38 -24.68
N VAL A 68 -1.26 -3.85 -23.54
CA VAL A 68 -0.60 -4.85 -22.70
C VAL A 68 -1.58 -5.96 -22.34
N THR A 69 -1.23 -7.19 -22.67
CA THR A 69 -2.04 -8.38 -22.34
C THR A 69 -1.12 -9.48 -21.82
N LEU A 70 -1.42 -9.98 -20.62
CA LEU A 70 -0.69 -11.09 -20.00
C LEU A 70 -1.17 -12.43 -20.56
N ALA A 71 -0.35 -13.47 -20.41
CA ALA A 71 -0.61 -14.79 -20.97
C ALA A 71 -1.86 -15.48 -20.38
N ASP A 72 -2.23 -15.13 -19.15
CA ASP A 72 -3.43 -15.63 -18.46
C ASP A 72 -4.71 -14.84 -18.79
N GLY A 73 -4.59 -13.78 -19.61
CA GLY A 73 -5.68 -12.90 -20.01
C GLY A 73 -5.87 -11.68 -19.12
N MET A 74 -5.06 -11.50 -18.06
CA MET A 74 -5.03 -10.26 -17.29
C MET A 74 -4.59 -9.09 -18.20
N ASN A 75 -5.26 -7.94 -18.07
CA ASN A 75 -4.87 -6.75 -18.81
C ASN A 75 -3.73 -6.00 -18.08
N GLY A 76 -3.02 -5.14 -18.81
CA GLY A 76 -1.93 -4.37 -18.23
C GLY A 76 -2.33 -3.42 -17.10
N HIS A 77 -3.57 -2.90 -17.10
CA HIS A 77 -4.03 -1.98 -16.07
C HIS A 77 -4.08 -2.66 -14.71
N ASP A 78 -4.72 -3.82 -14.65
CA ASP A 78 -4.81 -4.63 -13.43
C ASP A 78 -3.44 -5.10 -12.98
N PHE A 79 -2.58 -5.51 -13.92
CA PHE A 79 -1.20 -5.89 -13.61
C PHE A 79 -0.44 -4.75 -12.92
N ILE A 80 -0.47 -3.55 -13.50
CA ILE A 80 0.27 -2.39 -12.97
C ILE A 80 -0.28 -1.96 -11.60
N SER A 81 -1.60 -1.82 -11.47
CA SER A 81 -2.24 -1.36 -10.23
C SER A 81 -2.01 -2.34 -9.08
N ASN A 82 -2.18 -3.65 -9.29
CA ASN A 82 -1.98 -4.66 -8.24
C ASN A 82 -0.57 -4.64 -7.64
N TYR A 83 0.47 -4.48 -8.48
CA TYR A 83 1.84 -4.43 -7.98
C TYR A 83 2.20 -3.05 -7.41
N HIS A 84 1.63 -1.97 -7.94
CA HIS A 84 1.75 -0.66 -7.29
C HIS A 84 1.20 -0.68 -5.86
N ASP A 85 -0.02 -1.19 -5.65
CA ASP A 85 -0.65 -1.28 -4.33
C ASP A 85 0.23 -2.05 -3.35
N PHE A 86 0.73 -3.23 -3.75
CA PHE A 86 1.65 -4.02 -2.93
C PHE A 86 2.89 -3.21 -2.50
N TYR A 87 3.54 -2.53 -3.45
CA TYR A 87 4.75 -1.77 -3.14
C TYR A 87 4.47 -0.52 -2.32
N ASN A 88 3.32 0.11 -2.53
CA ASN A 88 2.88 1.25 -1.73
C ASN A 88 2.63 0.83 -0.27
N GLU A 89 1.93 -0.29 -0.04
CA GLU A 89 1.66 -0.82 1.30
C GLU A 89 2.94 -1.27 2.03
N THR A 90 3.86 -1.90 1.30
CA THR A 90 5.04 -2.53 1.90
C THR A 90 6.24 -1.60 2.01
N LEU A 91 6.45 -0.71 1.04
CA LEU A 91 7.63 0.16 0.94
C LEU A 91 7.32 1.65 1.10
N GLY A 92 6.05 2.05 0.91
CA GLY A 92 5.59 3.42 1.06
C GLY A 92 5.79 3.96 2.48
N TRP A 93 5.59 5.27 2.64
CA TRP A 93 5.57 5.93 3.96
C TRP A 93 6.82 5.67 4.84
N GLY A 94 7.98 5.48 4.21
CA GLY A 94 9.26 5.25 4.89
C GLY A 94 9.51 3.81 5.35
N ARG A 95 8.73 2.83 4.89
CA ARG A 95 8.79 1.43 5.34
C ARG A 95 9.87 0.58 4.67
N ILE A 96 10.57 1.12 3.66
CA ILE A 96 11.56 0.36 2.89
C ILE A 96 12.68 -0.29 3.72
N ASP A 97 13.13 0.38 4.79
CA ASP A 97 14.22 -0.11 5.64
C ASP A 97 13.79 -1.27 6.56
N THR A 98 12.47 -1.43 6.78
CA THR A 98 11.90 -2.46 7.64
C THR A 98 11.06 -3.49 6.88
N ALA A 99 10.91 -3.34 5.56
CA ALA A 99 10.14 -4.25 4.72
C ALA A 99 10.68 -5.69 4.77
N SER A 100 9.77 -6.66 4.73
CA SER A 100 10.10 -8.08 4.79
C SER A 100 10.74 -8.55 3.48
N TYR A 101 12.02 -8.92 3.51
CA TYR A 101 12.69 -9.40 2.29
C TYR A 101 12.02 -10.64 1.70
N SER A 102 11.57 -11.59 2.52
CA SER A 102 10.93 -12.80 2.01
C SER A 102 9.64 -12.51 1.25
N GLU A 103 8.86 -11.53 1.72
CA GLU A 103 7.64 -11.09 1.05
C GLU A 103 7.95 -10.37 -0.27
N GLN A 104 8.97 -9.51 -0.28
CA GLN A 104 9.42 -8.83 -1.50
C GLN A 104 9.94 -9.82 -2.54
N LYS A 105 10.66 -10.85 -2.10
CA LYS A 105 11.15 -11.92 -2.96
C LYS A 105 10.02 -12.75 -3.56
N GLU A 106 9.03 -13.14 -2.75
CA GLU A 106 7.83 -13.85 -3.24
C GLU A 106 7.10 -13.01 -4.30
N LYS A 107 6.93 -11.71 -4.05
CA LYS A 107 6.31 -10.83 -5.04
C LYS A 107 7.14 -10.68 -6.32
N ALA A 108 8.47 -10.62 -6.22
CA ALA A 108 9.35 -10.61 -7.38
C ALA A 108 9.24 -11.91 -8.20
N GLU A 109 9.09 -13.07 -7.55
CA GLU A 109 8.80 -14.35 -8.23
C GLU A 109 7.49 -14.27 -9.01
N GLU A 110 6.42 -13.77 -8.39
CA GLU A 110 5.13 -13.60 -9.04
C GLU A 110 5.22 -12.68 -10.26
N ILE A 111 5.88 -11.51 -10.15
CA ILE A 111 6.08 -10.58 -11.27
C ILE A 111 6.72 -11.31 -12.45
N LEU A 112 7.81 -12.04 -12.20
CA LEU A 112 8.55 -12.77 -13.24
C LEU A 112 7.74 -13.91 -13.86
N GLN A 113 6.77 -14.49 -13.14
CA GLN A 113 5.83 -15.44 -13.74
C GLN A 113 4.79 -14.71 -14.59
N SER A 114 4.20 -13.63 -14.08
CA SER A 114 3.14 -12.86 -14.74
C SER A 114 3.58 -12.29 -16.10
N ILE A 115 4.83 -11.84 -16.22
CA ILE A 115 5.36 -11.28 -17.47
C ILE A 115 5.75 -12.36 -18.51
N LYS A 116 5.71 -13.65 -18.18
CA LYS A 116 6.01 -14.71 -19.16
C LYS A 116 4.92 -14.77 -20.21
N GLY A 117 5.32 -14.59 -21.47
CA GLY A 117 4.39 -14.61 -22.60
C GLY A 117 3.53 -13.36 -22.70
N ILE A 118 3.89 -12.27 -22.01
CA ILE A 118 3.24 -10.97 -22.14
C ILE A 118 3.31 -10.47 -23.59
N SER A 119 2.21 -9.91 -24.07
CA SER A 119 2.13 -9.21 -25.36
C SER A 119 2.08 -7.71 -25.12
N ILE A 120 3.00 -6.97 -25.73
CA ILE A 120 3.14 -5.51 -25.56
C ILE A 120 3.24 -4.86 -26.95
N LEU A 121 2.33 -3.93 -27.23
CA LEU A 121 2.25 -3.24 -28.52
C LEU A 121 3.03 -1.91 -28.58
N ASP A 122 3.40 -1.37 -27.42
CA ASP A 122 4.17 -0.12 -27.29
C ASP A 122 5.63 -0.40 -26.89
N ASP A 123 6.59 0.22 -27.57
CA ASP A 123 8.01 -0.03 -27.33
C ASP A 123 8.54 0.62 -26.04
N ALA A 124 7.99 1.75 -25.60
CA ALA A 124 8.40 2.38 -24.34
C ALA A 124 7.93 1.53 -23.15
N ILE A 125 6.70 1.00 -23.21
CA ILE A 125 6.20 0.06 -22.20
C ILE A 125 7.01 -1.23 -22.21
N LYS A 126 7.43 -1.72 -23.39
CA LYS A 126 8.29 -2.90 -23.48
C LYS A 126 9.63 -2.69 -22.77
N GLU A 127 10.20 -1.50 -22.89
CA GLU A 127 11.42 -1.13 -22.16
C GLU A 127 11.17 -1.08 -20.65
N ASP A 128 10.07 -0.47 -20.21
CA ASP A 128 9.70 -0.40 -18.79
C ASP A 128 9.45 -1.78 -18.17
N ILE A 129 8.78 -2.69 -18.89
CA ILE A 129 8.61 -4.09 -18.45
C ILE A 129 9.96 -4.82 -18.40
N GLY A 130 10.90 -4.52 -19.31
CA GLY A 130 12.27 -5.03 -19.25
C GLY A 130 13.04 -4.53 -18.02
N GLN A 131 12.83 -3.27 -17.61
CA GLN A 131 13.39 -2.75 -16.36
C GLN A 131 12.78 -3.44 -15.13
N ILE A 132 11.46 -3.68 -15.14
CA ILE A 132 10.77 -4.43 -14.08
C ILE A 132 11.35 -5.85 -13.97
N GLU A 133 11.51 -6.56 -15.08
CA GLU A 133 12.14 -7.89 -15.11
C GLU A 133 13.55 -7.84 -14.49
N HIS A 134 14.35 -6.85 -14.88
CA HIS A 134 15.71 -6.69 -14.35
C HIS A 134 15.74 -6.53 -12.82
N TYR A 135 14.96 -5.60 -12.27
CA TYR A 135 14.96 -5.35 -10.82
C TYR A 135 14.31 -6.49 -10.04
N ALA A 136 13.30 -7.17 -10.59
CA ALA A 136 12.71 -8.35 -9.97
C ALA A 136 13.75 -9.47 -9.83
N ASN A 137 14.59 -9.69 -10.85
CA ASN A 137 15.70 -10.64 -10.75
C ASN A 137 16.74 -10.26 -9.68
N ILE A 138 17.03 -8.97 -9.48
CA ILE A 138 17.94 -8.55 -8.40
C ILE A 138 17.33 -8.85 -7.02
N VAL A 139 16.03 -8.57 -6.83
CA VAL A 139 15.30 -8.87 -5.59
C VAL A 139 15.21 -10.38 -5.33
N LEU A 140 15.21 -11.22 -6.37
CA LEU A 140 15.27 -12.67 -6.19
C LEU A 140 16.59 -13.15 -5.56
N GLU A 141 17.68 -12.53 -5.95
CA GLU A 141 19.04 -12.94 -5.61
C GLU A 141 19.48 -12.37 -4.26
N SER A 142 19.00 -11.18 -3.90
CA SER A 142 19.49 -10.45 -2.72
C SER A 142 18.46 -9.48 -2.13
N ASP A 143 18.65 -9.15 -0.85
CA ASP A 143 17.87 -8.14 -0.12
C ASP A 143 18.29 -6.71 -0.53
N ASP A 144 18.17 -6.41 -1.83
CA ASP A 144 18.56 -5.13 -2.41
C ASP A 144 17.42 -4.12 -2.30
N ARG A 145 17.54 -3.24 -1.30
CA ARG A 145 16.57 -2.17 -1.02
C ARG A 145 16.47 -1.15 -2.13
N TRP A 146 17.51 -0.99 -2.95
CA TRP A 146 17.44 -0.09 -4.08
C TRP A 146 16.63 -0.72 -5.22
N ALA A 147 16.81 -2.00 -5.51
CA ALA A 147 16.00 -2.72 -6.49
C ALA A 147 14.51 -2.78 -6.11
N MET A 148 14.20 -3.04 -4.83
CA MET A 148 12.81 -2.95 -4.32
C MET A 148 12.20 -1.55 -4.54
N ARG A 149 12.98 -0.49 -4.27
CA ARG A 149 12.56 0.88 -4.53
C ARG A 149 12.29 1.12 -6.01
N MET A 150 13.13 0.58 -6.88
CA MET A 150 12.96 0.75 -8.33
C MET A 150 11.70 0.06 -8.83
N LEU A 151 11.38 -1.14 -8.34
CA LEU A 151 10.12 -1.80 -8.65
C LEU A 151 8.92 -0.94 -8.25
N HIS A 152 8.90 -0.43 -7.01
CA HIS A 152 7.84 0.48 -6.56
C HIS A 152 7.68 1.68 -7.51
N ARG A 153 8.78 2.37 -7.82
CA ARG A 153 8.73 3.59 -8.65
C ARG A 153 8.31 3.32 -10.08
N LEU A 154 8.72 2.20 -10.67
CA LEU A 154 8.31 1.80 -12.01
C LEU A 154 6.81 1.53 -12.07
N PHE A 155 6.28 0.74 -11.13
CA PHE A 155 4.84 0.48 -11.06
C PHE A 155 4.04 1.76 -10.77
N HIS A 156 4.51 2.60 -9.84
CA HIS A 156 3.90 3.89 -9.54
C HIS A 156 3.82 4.81 -10.76
N ASP A 157 4.94 5.02 -11.47
CA ASP A 157 4.97 5.88 -12.65
C ASP A 157 4.12 5.31 -13.79
N LEU A 158 4.13 3.98 -13.98
CA LEU A 158 3.25 3.33 -14.95
C LEU A 158 1.77 3.47 -14.54
N ASP A 159 1.42 3.41 -13.26
CA ASP A 159 0.04 3.59 -12.82
C ASP A 159 -0.44 5.02 -13.15
N ILE A 160 0.41 6.02 -12.94
CA ILE A 160 0.13 7.41 -13.35
C ILE A 160 -0.04 7.53 -14.87
N TYR A 161 0.92 7.05 -15.66
CA TYR A 161 0.95 7.32 -17.10
C TYR A 161 0.09 6.38 -17.93
N PHE A 162 0.06 5.10 -17.58
CA PHE A 162 -0.66 4.05 -18.30
C PHE A 162 -2.10 3.90 -17.81
N ASN A 163 -2.32 3.83 -16.50
CA ASN A 163 -3.68 3.70 -15.94
C ASN A 163 -4.41 5.04 -15.83
N GLY A 164 -3.68 6.16 -15.92
CA GLY A 164 -4.26 7.48 -15.67
C GLY A 164 -4.57 7.72 -14.19
N TYR A 165 -3.92 6.97 -13.30
CA TYR A 165 -4.08 7.10 -11.86
C TYR A 165 -3.60 8.49 -11.38
N ASP A 166 -4.36 9.09 -10.45
CA ASP A 166 -4.06 10.43 -9.97
C ASP A 166 -3.02 10.44 -8.85
N TYR A 167 -1.77 10.64 -9.26
CA TYR A 167 -0.75 11.20 -8.39
C TYR A 167 -0.01 12.32 -9.12
N ASN A 168 0.14 13.46 -8.43
CA ASN A 168 0.87 14.62 -8.95
C ASN A 168 2.41 14.46 -8.97
N GLN A 169 2.95 13.31 -8.54
CA GLN A 169 4.39 13.15 -8.29
C GLN A 169 4.98 11.88 -8.91
N SER A 170 5.16 11.89 -10.23
CA SER A 170 6.01 10.90 -10.92
C SER A 170 7.47 10.98 -10.45
N PHE A 171 8.15 9.83 -10.39
CA PHE A 171 9.58 9.71 -10.12
C PHE A 171 10.45 9.85 -11.38
N GLY A 172 9.82 9.80 -12.57
CA GLY A 172 10.49 9.93 -13.86
C GLY A 172 11.38 8.74 -14.21
N VAL A 173 11.06 7.54 -13.72
CA VAL A 173 11.86 6.31 -13.95
C VAL A 173 11.38 5.49 -15.15
N THR A 174 10.17 5.75 -15.64
CA THR A 174 9.62 5.10 -16.84
C THR A 174 9.97 5.85 -18.12
N GLN A 175 10.01 5.09 -19.22
CA GLN A 175 10.09 5.62 -20.57
C GLN A 175 8.70 6.02 -21.07
N TYR A 176 7.67 5.23 -20.77
CA TYR A 176 6.29 5.55 -21.13
C TYR A 176 5.78 6.74 -20.31
N ARG A 177 5.20 7.73 -20.99
CA ARG A 177 4.71 9.00 -20.41
C ARG A 177 3.31 9.41 -20.89
N GLY A 178 2.54 8.45 -21.42
CA GLY A 178 1.26 8.72 -22.06
C GLY A 178 1.39 9.20 -23.51
N ASN A 179 0.23 9.37 -24.16
CA ASN A 179 0.09 9.81 -25.55
C ASN A 179 -0.53 11.21 -25.63
#